data_AF-A0AAW1LXZ5-F1
#
_entry.id   AF-A0AAW1LXZ5-F1
#
_cell.length_a   1.000
_cell.length_b   1.000
_cell.length_c   1.000
_cell.angle_alpha   90.00
_cell.angle_beta   90.00
_cell.angle_gamma   90.00
#
_symmetry.space_group_name_H-M   'P 1'
#
loop_
_entity.id
_entity.type
_entity.pdbx_description
1 polymer ?
#
loop_
_entity_poly.entity_id
_entity_poly.type
_entity_poly.pdbx_seq_one_letter_code
_entity_poly.pdbx_strand_id
1 'polypeptide(L)'
;MPVNLKIPECIELADTSIELADTSFHNGGPIDILLGATIFFEILCKNQILLGKDKPILQETLFGWIVAGSIQVQNQKQVTSLLCNEQELQDQLRMFWEIEEPSVQKIKYSPEEEECLKYFNETTTRDETGQFVVKMPLKDNIEQLGDTYDVALRKFIALEKKFQVNPSLHKQYVTFMKEYEDLGHMTKIREKVPSKP
;
A
#
# COMPACT_ATOMS: atom_id res chain seq x y z
N MET A 1 33.78 0.02 -16.19
CA MET A 1 34.82 1.01 -16.59
C MET A 1 34.38 1.65 -17.88
N PRO A 2 34.39 2.99 -18.02
CA PRO A 2 34.00 3.64 -19.26
C PRO A 2 35.01 3.25 -20.35
N VAL A 3 34.51 2.67 -21.44
CA VAL A 3 35.31 2.38 -22.62
C VAL A 3 35.47 3.71 -23.36
N ASN A 4 36.65 4.33 -23.25
CA ASN A 4 37.02 5.44 -24.11
C ASN A 4 37.21 4.87 -25.53
N LEU A 5 36.15 4.81 -26.31
CA LEU A 5 36.25 4.61 -27.74
C LEU A 5 36.84 5.90 -28.31
N LYS A 6 38.13 5.85 -28.69
CA LYS A 6 38.69 6.89 -29.55
C LYS A 6 37.83 6.95 -30.79
N ILE A 7 37.13 8.07 -30.98
CA ILE A 7 36.37 8.35 -32.19
C ILE A 7 37.34 8.16 -33.35
N PRO A 8 37.07 7.24 -34.30
CA PRO A 8 37.88 7.17 -35.50
C PRO A 8 37.85 8.55 -36.16
N GLU A 9 39.02 9.10 -36.48
CA GLU A 9 39.25 10.39 -37.14
C GLU A 9 38.34 10.64 -38.36
N CYS A 10 37.71 9.58 -38.91
CA CYS A 10 36.73 9.64 -39.99
C CYS A 10 35.33 10.13 -39.62
N ILE A 11 34.98 10.32 -38.33
CA ILE A 11 33.69 10.95 -37.94
C ILE A 11 33.86 12.48 -37.77
N GLU A 12 35.07 12.96 -37.45
CA GLU A 12 35.37 14.40 -37.40
C GLU A 12 35.46 15.06 -38.79
N LEU A 13 35.58 14.26 -39.86
CA LEU A 13 35.75 14.73 -41.25
C LEU A 13 34.47 14.69 -42.08
N ALA A 14 33.33 14.30 -41.51
CA ALA A 14 32.05 14.48 -42.18
C ALA A 14 31.58 15.91 -41.88
N ASP A 15 31.38 16.69 -42.94
CA ASP A 15 30.97 18.11 -42.96
C ASP A 15 30.08 18.54 -41.79
N THR A 16 30.19 19.82 -41.43
CA THR A 16 29.41 20.61 -40.44
C THR A 16 27.87 20.58 -40.58
N SER A 17 27.30 19.59 -41.28
CA SER A 17 25.88 19.42 -41.59
C SER A 17 25.20 18.19 -40.96
N ILE A 18 25.92 17.37 -40.19
CA ILE A 18 25.36 16.14 -39.58
C ILE A 18 25.12 16.36 -38.09
N GLU A 19 23.84 16.40 -37.68
CA GLU A 19 23.43 16.46 -36.28
C GLU A 19 23.27 15.04 -35.70
N LEU A 20 24.17 14.64 -34.80
CA LEU A 20 24.08 13.35 -34.11
C LEU A 20 22.96 13.36 -33.06
N ALA A 21 22.27 12.24 -32.90
CA ALA A 21 21.25 12.06 -31.87
C ALA A 21 21.83 12.09 -30.44
N ASP A 22 23.09 11.67 -30.30
CA ASP A 22 23.87 11.80 -29.07
C ASP A 22 25.25 12.36 -29.42
N THR A 23 25.49 13.63 -29.09
CA THR A 23 26.78 14.30 -29.30
C THR A 23 27.91 13.70 -28.46
N SER A 24 27.56 13.00 -27.38
CA SER A 24 28.45 12.37 -26.43
C SER A 24 28.52 10.85 -26.55
N PHE A 25 28.06 10.26 -27.67
CA PHE A 25 27.96 8.80 -27.86
C PHE A 25 29.24 7.99 -27.57
N HIS A 26 30.41 8.64 -27.65
CA HIS A 26 31.72 8.05 -27.39
C HIS A 26 32.06 7.93 -25.89
N ASN A 27 31.28 8.59 -25.03
CA ASN A 27 31.41 8.56 -23.57
C ASN A 27 30.31 7.67 -22.99
N GLY A 28 30.70 6.62 -22.25
CA GLY A 28 29.71 5.78 -21.56
C GLY A 28 28.98 6.54 -20.44
N GLY A 29 27.66 6.62 -20.53
CA GLY A 29 26.77 7.21 -19.52
C GLY A 29 25.67 6.25 -19.05
N PRO A 30 24.86 6.64 -18.04
CA PRO A 30 23.67 5.88 -17.66
C PRO A 30 22.66 5.84 -18.82
N ILE A 31 21.83 4.78 -18.87
CA ILE A 31 20.76 4.65 -19.87
C ILE A 31 19.55 5.43 -19.38
N ASP A 32 19.12 6.45 -20.12
CA ASP A 32 17.93 7.25 -19.77
C ASP A 32 16.61 6.57 -20.18
N ILE A 33 16.57 5.99 -21.39
CA ILE A 33 15.34 5.41 -21.97
C ILE A 33 15.68 4.14 -22.75
N LEU A 34 14.85 3.09 -22.59
CA LEU A 34 14.88 1.88 -23.40
C LEU A 34 13.77 1.92 -24.45
N LEU A 35 14.16 1.84 -25.73
CA LEU A 35 13.22 1.80 -26.86
C LEU A 35 12.93 0.35 -27.25
N GLY A 36 11.64 0.00 -27.29
CA GLY A 36 11.20 -1.31 -27.77
C GLY A 36 11.43 -1.50 -29.27
N ALA A 37 11.54 -2.76 -29.71
CA ALA A 37 11.79 -3.09 -31.11
C ALA A 37 10.72 -2.55 -32.08
N THR A 38 9.47 -2.41 -31.62
CA THR A 38 8.38 -1.80 -32.41
C THR A 38 8.68 -0.34 -32.74
N ILE A 39 9.08 0.43 -31.73
CA ILE A 39 9.43 1.85 -31.86
C ILE A 39 10.72 2.02 -32.66
N PHE A 40 11.71 1.12 -32.46
CA PHE A 40 12.98 1.17 -33.17
C PHE A 40 12.80 1.22 -34.70
N PHE A 41 11.89 0.42 -35.26
CA PHE A 41 11.65 0.43 -36.71
C PHE A 41 10.85 1.64 -37.19
N GLU A 42 10.06 2.28 -36.32
CA GLU A 42 9.30 3.49 -36.65
C GLU A 42 10.17 4.75 -36.72
N ILE A 43 11.24 4.82 -35.91
CA ILE A 43 12.12 5.99 -35.84
C ILE A 43 13.23 6.00 -36.89
N LEU A 44 13.45 4.89 -37.60
CA LEU A 44 14.49 4.77 -38.62
C LEU A 44 14.09 5.54 -39.89
N CYS A 45 14.98 6.43 -40.34
CA CYS A 45 14.82 7.17 -41.59
C CYS A 45 15.50 6.44 -42.76
N LYS A 46 15.28 6.93 -43.98
CA LYS A 46 15.77 6.29 -45.21
C LYS A 46 17.25 6.53 -45.47
N ASN A 47 17.83 7.60 -44.92
CA ASN A 47 19.19 8.00 -45.27
C ASN A 47 20.24 7.25 -44.46
N GLN A 48 21.31 6.85 -45.14
CA GLN A 48 22.49 6.20 -44.55
C GLN A 48 23.76 6.76 -45.20
N ILE A 49 24.80 6.94 -44.39
CA ILE A 49 26.14 7.33 -44.86
C ILE A 49 27.10 6.19 -44.54
N LEU A 50 27.71 5.64 -45.59
CA LEU A 50 28.72 4.59 -45.49
C LEU A 50 30.09 5.26 -45.36
N LEU A 51 30.74 5.11 -44.20
CA LEU A 51 32.05 5.73 -43.94
C LEU A 51 33.23 4.99 -44.61
N GLY A 52 32.96 3.86 -45.25
CA GLY A 52 33.93 3.04 -45.98
C GLY A 52 33.96 1.58 -45.52
N LYS A 53 34.85 0.80 -46.11
CA LYS A 53 35.03 -0.62 -45.76
C LYS A 53 35.57 -0.76 -44.33
N ASP A 54 35.01 -1.70 -43.56
CA ASP A 54 35.37 -2.01 -42.16
C ASP A 54 35.17 -0.85 -41.16
N LYS A 55 34.32 0.11 -41.51
CA LYS A 55 33.92 1.25 -40.67
C LYS A 55 32.42 1.18 -40.34
N PRO A 56 31.98 1.84 -39.24
CA PRO A 56 30.56 1.95 -38.94
C PRO A 56 29.82 2.77 -40.00
N ILE A 57 28.50 2.68 -39.96
CA ILE A 57 27.58 3.47 -40.78
C ILE A 57 26.94 4.57 -39.93
N LEU A 58 26.59 5.68 -40.55
CA LEU A 58 25.66 6.65 -39.94
C LEU A 58 24.26 6.34 -40.47
N GLN A 59 23.32 6.18 -39.56
CA GLN A 59 21.92 5.94 -39.87
C GLN A 59 21.11 7.12 -39.36
N GLU A 60 20.32 7.74 -40.24
CA GLU A 60 19.43 8.82 -39.86
C GLU A 60 18.24 8.25 -39.07
N THR A 61 17.87 8.92 -37.99
CA THR A 61 16.65 8.64 -37.22
C THR A 61 15.88 9.93 -36.98
N LEU A 62 14.66 9.84 -36.47
CA LEU A 62 13.87 11.01 -36.07
C LEU A 62 14.56 11.88 -35.00
N PHE A 63 15.53 11.34 -34.25
CA PHE A 63 16.26 12.05 -33.19
C PHE A 63 17.61 12.62 -33.66
N GLY A 64 17.97 12.42 -34.92
CA GLY A 64 19.29 12.72 -35.46
C GLY A 64 20.03 11.47 -35.92
N TRP A 65 21.29 11.64 -36.30
CA TRP A 65 22.11 10.55 -36.83
C TRP A 65 22.69 9.69 -35.71
N ILE A 66 22.58 8.38 -35.85
CA ILE A 66 23.18 7.39 -34.95
C ILE A 66 24.34 6.67 -35.63
N VAL A 67 25.33 6.28 -34.86
CA VAL A 67 26.44 5.43 -35.31
C VAL A 67 26.04 3.97 -35.12
N ALA A 68 26.03 3.18 -36.20
CA ALA A 68 25.63 1.78 -36.16
C ALA A 68 26.66 0.89 -36.88
N GLY A 69 26.67 -0.40 -36.54
CA GLY A 69 27.53 -1.39 -37.19
C GLY A 69 28.80 -1.74 -36.42
N SER A 70 29.58 -2.63 -37.01
CA SER A 70 30.79 -3.16 -36.38
C SER A 70 31.97 -2.21 -36.58
N ILE A 71 32.76 -2.03 -35.53
CA ILE A 71 34.08 -1.41 -35.59
C ILE A 71 35.15 -2.47 -35.34
N GLN A 72 36.21 -2.48 -36.16
CA GLN A 72 37.35 -3.38 -35.96
C GLN A 72 38.20 -2.85 -34.81
N VAL A 73 37.89 -3.27 -33.58
CA VAL A 73 38.72 -2.95 -32.41
C VAL A 73 39.88 -3.94 -32.36
N GLN A 74 41.06 -3.52 -32.82
CA GLN A 74 42.27 -4.29 -32.60
C GLN A 74 42.59 -4.27 -31.08
N ASN A 75 42.59 -5.45 -30.45
CA ASN A 75 43.05 -5.71 -29.07
C ASN A 75 42.16 -5.35 -27.85
N GLN A 76 40.83 -5.40 -27.92
CA GLN A 76 40.01 -5.39 -26.70
C GLN A 76 39.02 -6.56 -26.62
N LYS A 77 39.33 -7.52 -25.74
CA LYS A 77 38.41 -8.58 -25.29
C LYS A 77 37.41 -8.02 -24.26
N GLN A 78 36.56 -7.07 -24.66
CA GLN A 78 35.45 -6.63 -23.82
C GLN A 78 34.14 -6.85 -24.56
N VAL A 79 33.42 -7.89 -24.13
CA VAL A 79 32.01 -8.09 -24.46
C VAL A 79 31.22 -7.29 -23.44
N THR A 80 30.59 -6.20 -23.86
CA THR A 80 29.63 -5.47 -23.04
C THR A 80 28.27 -6.14 -23.24
N SER A 81 27.80 -6.88 -22.24
CA SER A 81 26.46 -7.46 -22.21
C SER A 81 25.55 -6.56 -21.38
N LEU A 82 24.36 -6.25 -21.89
CA LEU A 82 23.27 -5.68 -21.08
C LEU A 82 22.67 -6.80 -20.24
N LEU A 83 23.29 -7.08 -19.10
CA LEU A 83 22.67 -7.90 -18.07
C LEU A 83 21.69 -6.99 -17.31
N CYS A 84 20.39 -7.17 -17.51
CA CYS A 84 19.41 -6.71 -16.53
C CYS A 84 19.78 -7.38 -15.20
N ASN A 85 20.05 -6.59 -14.17
CA ASN A 85 20.41 -7.10 -12.86
C ASN A 85 19.15 -7.65 -12.18
N GLU A 86 18.82 -8.91 -12.53
CA GLU A 86 17.63 -9.63 -12.05
C GLU A 86 17.57 -9.67 -10.51
N GLN A 87 18.72 -9.58 -9.85
CA GLN A 87 18.84 -9.57 -8.39
C GLN A 87 18.08 -8.42 -7.73
N GLU A 88 18.16 -7.20 -8.28
CA GLU A 88 17.51 -6.03 -7.69
C GLU A 88 15.98 -6.12 -7.81
N LEU A 89 15.49 -6.65 -8.94
CA LEU A 89 14.06 -6.92 -9.13
C LEU A 89 13.58 -8.04 -8.20
N GLN A 90 14.36 -9.10 -8.02
CA GLN A 90 14.05 -10.19 -7.09
C GLN A 90 13.99 -9.70 -5.63
N ASP A 91 14.91 -8.82 -5.23
CA ASP A 91 14.93 -8.24 -3.89
C ASP A 91 13.71 -7.32 -3.65
N GLN A 92 13.33 -6.52 -4.66
CA GLN A 92 12.12 -5.68 -4.60
C GLN A 92 10.84 -6.52 -4.53
N LEU A 93 10.74 -7.57 -5.34
CA LEU A 93 9.60 -8.49 -5.31
C LEU A 93 9.52 -9.23 -3.96
N ARG A 94 10.65 -9.66 -3.42
CA ARG A 94 10.71 -10.30 -2.11
C ARG A 94 10.23 -9.36 -1.00
N MET A 95 10.72 -8.12 -0.99
CA MET A 95 10.32 -7.10 -0.01
C MET A 95 8.83 -6.79 -0.11
N PHE A 96 8.28 -6.72 -1.33
CA PHE A 96 6.85 -6.55 -1.55
C PHE A 96 6.04 -7.67 -0.89
N TRP A 97 6.43 -8.93 -1.13
CA TRP A 97 5.74 -10.09 -0.54
C TRP A 97 5.91 -10.18 0.98
N GLU A 98 7.07 -9.83 1.53
CA GLU A 98 7.29 -9.81 2.99
C GLU A 98 6.42 -8.76 3.72
N ILE A 99 6.00 -7.69 3.05
CA ILE A 99 5.15 -6.62 3.61
C ILE A 99 3.66 -6.94 3.45
N GLU A 100 3.25 -7.36 2.26
CA GLU A 100 1.84 -7.61 1.93
C GLU A 100 1.32 -8.95 2.44
N GLU A 101 2.20 -9.94 2.61
CA GLU A 101 1.83 -11.23 3.17
C GLU A 101 1.99 -11.16 4.70
N PRO A 102 0.90 -11.08 5.48
CA PRO A 102 0.99 -11.13 6.93
C PRO A 102 1.68 -12.44 7.29
N SER A 103 2.84 -12.33 7.95
CA SER A 103 3.68 -13.49 8.26
C SER A 103 2.82 -14.62 8.85
N VAL A 104 2.80 -15.78 8.19
CA VAL A 104 2.11 -17.01 8.66
C VAL A 104 2.83 -17.59 9.89
N GLN A 105 3.71 -16.81 10.53
CA GLN A 105 4.25 -17.16 11.83
C GLN A 105 3.07 -17.33 12.76
N LYS A 106 2.95 -18.54 13.34
CA LYS A 106 2.02 -18.82 14.42
C LYS A 106 2.29 -17.78 15.50
N ILE A 107 1.50 -16.71 15.52
CA ILE A 107 1.51 -15.73 16.59
C ILE A 107 1.28 -16.55 17.85
N LYS A 108 2.30 -16.61 18.71
CA LYS A 108 2.13 -17.24 20.02
C LYS A 108 1.33 -16.26 20.85
N TYR A 109 0.01 -16.47 20.84
CA TYR A 109 -0.88 -15.74 21.72
C TYR A 109 -0.46 -16.00 23.18
N SER A 110 -0.48 -14.94 23.97
CA SER A 110 -0.49 -15.07 25.43
C SER A 110 -1.75 -15.79 25.89
N PRO A 111 -1.76 -16.37 27.10
CA PRO A 111 -2.96 -17.03 27.64
C PRO A 111 -4.20 -16.10 27.67
N GLU A 112 -4.00 -14.81 27.96
CA GLU A 112 -5.07 -13.79 27.97
C GLU A 112 -5.62 -13.55 26.55
N GLU A 113 -4.76 -13.51 25.53
CA GLU A 113 -5.18 -13.39 24.14
C GLU A 113 -5.92 -14.63 23.63
N GLU A 114 -5.48 -15.84 24.01
CA GLU A 114 -6.19 -17.08 23.69
C GLU A 114 -7.59 -17.11 24.31
N GLU A 115 -7.73 -16.68 25.57
CA GLU A 115 -9.01 -16.57 26.25
C GLU A 115 -9.92 -15.54 25.59
N CYS A 116 -9.39 -14.36 25.23
CA CYS A 116 -10.14 -13.33 24.52
C CYS A 116 -10.61 -13.81 23.15
N LEU A 117 -9.76 -14.49 22.39
CA LEU A 117 -10.10 -15.04 21.08
C LEU A 117 -11.19 -16.12 21.20
N LYS A 118 -11.05 -17.00 22.19
CA LYS A 118 -12.06 -18.01 22.49
C LYS A 118 -13.40 -17.37 22.86
N TYR A 119 -13.39 -16.39 23.76
CA TYR A 119 -14.59 -15.63 24.15
C TYR A 119 -15.24 -14.94 22.95
N PHE A 120 -14.45 -14.28 22.10
CA PHE A 120 -14.94 -13.62 20.90
C PHE A 120 -15.62 -14.62 19.97
N ASN A 121 -14.98 -15.75 19.68
CA ASN A 121 -15.52 -16.79 18.81
C ASN A 121 -16.80 -17.43 19.37
N GLU A 122 -16.90 -17.58 20.69
CA GLU A 122 -18.07 -18.18 21.35
C GLU A 122 -19.25 -17.21 21.47
N THR A 123 -18.98 -15.91 21.55
CA THR A 123 -20.01 -14.91 21.92
C THR A 123 -20.36 -13.92 20.81
N THR A 124 -19.56 -13.87 19.76
CA THR A 124 -19.81 -13.01 18.60
C THR A 124 -20.54 -13.80 17.53
N THR A 125 -21.76 -13.38 17.23
CA THR A 125 -22.60 -13.99 16.20
C THR A 125 -23.08 -12.93 15.22
N ARG A 126 -23.70 -13.36 14.12
CA ARG A 126 -24.44 -12.46 13.24
C ARG A 126 -25.92 -12.72 13.39
N ASP A 127 -26.71 -11.65 13.47
CA ASP A 127 -28.16 -11.75 13.44
C ASP A 127 -28.68 -12.06 12.01
N GLU A 128 -30.00 -12.24 11.89
CA GLU A 128 -30.66 -12.52 10.61
C GLU A 128 -30.50 -11.39 9.58
N THR A 129 -30.15 -10.18 10.02
CA THR A 129 -29.88 -9.02 9.15
C THR A 129 -28.41 -8.89 8.75
N GLY A 130 -27.54 -9.75 9.29
CA GLY A 130 -26.10 -9.75 9.06
C GLY A 130 -25.31 -8.81 9.99
N GLN A 131 -25.93 -8.20 10.99
CA GLN A 131 -25.26 -7.35 11.97
C GLN A 131 -24.55 -8.20 13.03
N PHE A 132 -23.41 -7.73 13.51
CA PHE A 132 -22.67 -8.40 14.56
C PHE A 132 -23.34 -8.19 15.93
N VAL A 133 -23.67 -9.30 16.59
CA VAL A 133 -24.09 -9.34 17.98
C VAL A 133 -22.88 -9.78 18.80
N VAL A 134 -22.32 -8.83 19.56
CA VAL A 134 -21.11 -9.04 20.36
C VAL A 134 -21.48 -9.00 21.84
N LYS A 135 -21.02 -9.98 22.61
CA LYS A 135 -21.10 -9.91 24.06
C LYS A 135 -19.91 -9.11 24.60
N MET A 136 -20.16 -8.18 25.49
CA MET A 136 -19.09 -7.36 26.07
C MET A 136 -18.20 -8.22 26.98
N PRO A 137 -16.89 -8.37 26.68
CA PRO A 137 -15.97 -9.08 27.54
C PRO A 137 -15.77 -8.31 28.85
N LEU A 138 -15.72 -9.03 29.97
CA LEU A 138 -15.44 -8.46 31.28
C LEU A 138 -14.09 -9.01 31.73
N LYS A 139 -13.17 -8.11 32.07
CA LYS A 139 -11.81 -8.47 32.47
C LYS A 139 -11.75 -9.08 33.88
N ASP A 140 -12.61 -8.59 34.77
CA ASP A 140 -12.64 -8.95 36.19
C ASP A 140 -13.96 -9.65 36.56
N ASN A 141 -13.95 -10.32 37.72
CA ASN A 141 -15.16 -10.92 38.27
C ASN A 141 -16.24 -9.84 38.46
N ILE A 142 -17.43 -10.07 37.89
CA ILE A 142 -18.62 -9.19 37.99
C ILE A 142 -18.93 -8.82 39.44
N GLU A 143 -18.58 -9.69 40.38
CA GLU A 143 -18.76 -9.48 41.82
C GLU A 143 -17.97 -8.28 42.37
N GLN A 144 -16.96 -7.76 41.65
CA GLN A 144 -16.26 -6.52 42.02
C GLN A 144 -17.09 -5.24 41.80
N LEU A 145 -18.18 -5.30 41.03
CA LEU A 145 -19.00 -4.12 40.75
C LEU A 145 -19.69 -3.58 42.04
N GLY A 146 -19.75 -4.39 43.09
CA GLY A 146 -20.31 -4.03 44.39
C GLY A 146 -21.80 -3.72 44.35
N ASP A 147 -22.35 -3.27 45.49
CA ASP A 147 -23.72 -2.79 45.54
C ASP A 147 -23.81 -1.37 44.96
N THR A 148 -24.37 -1.28 43.75
CA THR A 148 -24.59 -0.01 43.04
C THR A 148 -25.99 0.55 43.26
N TYR A 149 -26.87 -0.15 43.99
CA TYR A 149 -28.26 0.23 44.18
C TYR A 149 -28.40 1.60 44.85
N ASP A 150 -27.67 1.83 45.94
CA ASP A 150 -27.73 3.11 46.67
C ASP A 150 -27.22 4.30 45.82
N VAL A 151 -26.25 4.05 44.95
CA VAL A 151 -25.77 5.06 43.99
C VAL A 151 -26.85 5.35 42.95
N ALA A 152 -27.48 4.31 42.38
CA ALA A 152 -28.57 4.44 41.42
C ALA A 152 -29.79 5.14 42.02
N LEU A 153 -30.18 4.79 43.25
CA LEU A 153 -31.30 5.39 43.97
C LEU A 153 -31.07 6.88 44.25
N ARG A 154 -29.86 7.24 44.70
CA ARG A 154 -29.50 8.67 44.90
C ARG A 154 -29.57 9.46 43.60
N LYS A 155 -29.09 8.88 42.49
CA LYS A 155 -29.19 9.50 41.16
C LYS A 155 -30.65 9.67 40.73
N PHE A 156 -31.48 8.66 40.95
CA PHE A 156 -32.92 8.72 40.66
C PHE A 156 -33.62 9.83 41.45
N ILE A 157 -33.42 9.90 42.78
CA ILE A 157 -34.02 10.95 43.62
C ILE A 157 -33.55 12.35 43.20
N ALA A 158 -32.27 12.50 42.83
CA ALA A 158 -31.74 13.77 42.35
C ALA A 158 -32.38 14.19 41.02
N LEU A 159 -32.65 13.23 40.13
CA LEU A 159 -33.33 13.45 38.86
C LEU A 159 -34.80 13.87 39.08
N GLU A 160 -35.51 13.21 39.98
CA GLU A 160 -36.89 13.58 40.38
C GLU A 160 -36.97 15.00 40.93
N LYS A 161 -36.02 15.40 41.79
CA LYS A 161 -35.95 16.79 42.29
C LYS A 161 -35.74 17.80 41.15
N LYS A 162 -34.90 17.49 40.17
CA LYS A 162 -34.70 18.35 38.99
C LYS A 162 -35.98 18.48 38.16
N PHE A 163 -36.76 17.42 38.04
CA PHE A 163 -38.04 17.43 37.32
C PHE A 163 -39.11 18.28 38.01
N GLN A 164 -39.13 18.32 39.34
CA GLN A 164 -40.02 19.20 40.08
C GLN A 164 -39.71 20.69 39.84
N VAL A 165 -38.42 21.04 39.73
CA VAL A 165 -38.00 22.42 39.45
C VAL A 165 -38.22 22.79 37.98
N ASN A 166 -38.07 21.84 37.05
CA ASN A 166 -38.24 22.06 35.62
C ASN A 166 -39.24 21.07 34.98
N PRO A 167 -40.54 21.41 34.96
CA PRO A 167 -41.58 20.57 34.38
C PRO A 167 -41.42 20.32 32.87
N SER A 168 -40.80 21.24 32.14
CA SER A 168 -40.55 21.09 30.71
C SER A 168 -39.54 19.95 30.46
N LEU A 169 -38.45 19.92 31.23
CA LEU A 169 -37.46 18.84 31.17
C LEU A 169 -38.07 17.48 31.52
N HIS A 170 -38.93 17.43 32.54
CA HIS A 170 -39.64 16.20 32.92
C HIS A 170 -40.46 15.65 31.74
N LYS A 171 -41.24 16.51 31.08
CA LYS A 171 -42.05 16.11 29.92
C LYS A 171 -41.19 15.55 28.79
N GLN A 172 -40.06 16.20 28.48
CA GLN A 172 -39.14 15.73 27.45
C GLN A 172 -38.51 14.37 27.80
N TYR A 173 -38.06 14.20 29.06
CA TYR A 173 -37.49 12.94 29.53
C TYR A 173 -38.49 11.79 29.43
N VAL A 174 -39.74 11.98 29.90
CA VAL A 174 -40.78 10.95 29.82
C VAL A 174 -41.11 10.60 28.37
N THR A 175 -41.14 11.59 27.48
CA THR A 175 -41.38 11.38 26.04
C THR A 175 -40.26 10.53 25.44
N PHE A 176 -38.99 10.86 25.72
CA PHE A 176 -37.84 10.10 25.25
C PHE A 176 -37.82 8.67 25.79
N MET A 177 -38.07 8.47 27.09
CA MET A 177 -38.09 7.12 27.68
C MET A 177 -39.16 6.27 27.00
N LYS A 178 -40.35 6.81 26.75
CA LYS A 178 -41.41 6.10 26.04
C LYS A 178 -40.99 5.72 24.62
N GLU A 179 -40.40 6.66 23.87
CA GLU A 179 -39.87 6.38 22.53
C GLU A 179 -38.79 5.29 22.57
N TYR A 180 -37.90 5.32 23.56
CA TYR A 180 -36.84 4.33 23.73
C TYR A 180 -37.38 2.92 24.05
N GLU A 181 -38.51 2.81 24.77
CA GLU A 181 -39.24 1.56 24.97
C GLU A 181 -39.99 1.11 23.72
N ASP A 182 -40.67 2.04 23.03
CA ASP A 182 -41.43 1.77 21.80
C ASP A 182 -40.49 1.27 20.67
N LEU A 183 -39.24 1.76 20.64
CA LEU A 183 -38.17 1.30 19.74
C LEU A 183 -37.54 -0.04 20.16
N GLY A 184 -37.94 -0.61 21.31
CA GLY A 184 -37.42 -1.87 21.82
C GLY A 184 -36.01 -1.78 22.42
N HIS A 185 -35.50 -0.57 22.69
CA HIS A 185 -34.18 -0.37 23.30
C HIS A 185 -34.19 -0.53 24.83
N MET A 186 -35.37 -0.55 25.46
CA MET A 186 -35.55 -0.93 26.86
C MET A 186 -36.80 -1.76 27.06
N THR A 187 -36.78 -2.61 28.09
CA THR A 187 -37.94 -3.43 28.48
C THR A 187 -38.07 -3.46 29.99
N LYS A 188 -39.31 -3.42 30.48
CA LYS A 188 -39.59 -3.57 31.91
C LYS A 188 -39.24 -4.98 32.39
N ILE A 189 -38.32 -5.06 33.35
CA ILE A 189 -37.97 -6.31 34.03
C ILE A 189 -39.17 -6.77 34.86
N ARG A 190 -39.63 -8.02 34.65
CA ARG A 190 -40.80 -8.59 35.33
C ARG A 190 -40.48 -9.30 36.65
N GLU A 191 -39.22 -9.63 36.87
CA GLU A 191 -38.76 -10.34 38.07
C GLU A 191 -38.05 -9.41 39.04
N LYS A 192 -38.28 -9.59 40.35
CA LYS A 192 -37.35 -9.07 41.36
C LYS A 192 -36.04 -9.81 41.15
N VAL A 193 -35.02 -9.11 40.65
CA VAL A 193 -33.64 -9.63 40.69
C VAL A 193 -33.38 -10.02 42.14
N PRO A 194 -33.06 -11.29 42.44
CA PRO A 194 -32.69 -11.66 43.80
C PRO A 194 -31.51 -10.76 44.18
N SER A 195 -31.69 -9.95 45.21
CA SER A 195 -30.57 -9.33 45.92
C SER A 195 -29.74 -10.51 46.43
N LYS A 196 -28.66 -10.86 45.72
CA LYS A 196 -27.70 -11.79 46.28
C LYS A 196 -27.10 -11.13 47.55
N PRO A 197 -26.87 -11.92 48.60
CA PRO A 197 -26.34 -11.45 49.88
C PRO A 197 -24.95 -10.85 49.75
#